data_AF-A0A3D0SQQ2-F1
#
_entry.id   AF-A0A3D0SQQ2-F1
#
_cell.length_a   1.000
_cell.length_b   1.000
_cell.length_c   1.000
_cell.angle_alpha   90.00
_cell.angle_beta   90.00
_cell.angle_gamma   90.00
#
_symmetry.space_group_name_H-M   'P 1'
#
loop_
_entity.id
_entity.type
_entity.pdbx_description
1 polymer ?
#
loop_
_entity_poly.entity_id
_entity_poly.type
_entity_poly.pdbx_seq_one_letter_code
_entity_poly.pdbx_strand_id
1 'polypeptide(L)'
;ELNNAIASVRADTAQQELLEILCAEITQIIEVTHETLAVASAADSTFETRSEALSSYAEYLERLGEASASINLTGLQQACACVHTNLLELAIQDGPLRSEQRDAVETWPALALGYLQALGDRSRCEALTRHLQDTCWPQPLTVADATLLTDLLLAPKLVTEEAEVEARPQQAQPNDVSLELPADVNQDLLDGLLQELPHQAADFSAAIQRLAAGDGQLADVEVARRIAHTLKGAGNTVGVSGIATLTHHMEDILQALSKQGVLPNRPLADTLLNAADCLETMSEALLG
;
A
#
# COMPACT_ATOMS: atom_id res chain seq x y z
N GLU A 1 0.84 22.79 13.39
CA GLU A 1 2.18 22.33 13.79
C GLU A 1 2.14 21.13 14.74
N LEU A 2 1.42 21.17 15.87
CA LEU A 2 1.32 20.01 16.79
C LEU A 2 0.73 18.73 16.14
N ASN A 3 -0.32 18.85 15.32
CA ASN A 3 -0.92 17.69 14.64
C ASN A 3 -0.01 17.06 13.59
N ASN A 4 0.81 17.86 12.90
CA ASN A 4 1.80 17.33 11.95
C ASN A 4 2.92 16.60 12.68
N ALA A 5 3.33 17.08 13.86
CA ALA A 5 4.32 16.41 14.68
C ALA A 5 3.80 15.07 15.23
N ILE A 6 2.53 15.00 15.66
CA ILE A 6 1.92 13.77 16.16
C ILE A 6 1.68 12.75 15.03
N ALA A 7 1.25 13.21 13.85
CA ALA A 7 1.08 12.36 12.67
C ALA A 7 2.43 11.82 12.17
N SER A 8 3.46 12.67 12.08
CA SER A 8 4.83 12.25 11.73
C SER A 8 5.35 11.19 12.70
N VAL A 9 5.19 11.39 14.01
CA VAL A 9 5.66 10.42 15.01
C VAL A 9 4.90 9.09 14.92
N ARG A 10 3.60 9.09 14.61
CA ARG A 10 2.81 7.85 14.46
C ARG A 10 3.14 7.10 13.17
N ALA A 11 3.34 7.83 12.07
CA ALA A 11 3.81 7.26 10.82
C ALA A 11 5.19 6.62 10.98
N ASP A 12 6.11 7.30 11.68
CA ASP A 12 7.43 6.76 12.02
C ASP A 12 7.34 5.46 12.86
N THR A 13 6.43 5.40 13.83
CA THR A 13 6.21 4.19 14.65
C THR A 13 5.65 3.02 13.84
N ALA A 14 4.63 3.23 13.02
CA ALA A 14 4.06 2.18 12.18
C ALA A 14 5.07 1.66 11.13
N GLN A 15 5.85 2.57 10.56
CA GLN A 15 6.95 2.23 9.66
C GLN A 15 7.99 1.36 10.38
N GLN A 16 8.32 1.70 11.63
CA GLN A 16 9.27 0.94 12.43
C GLN A 16 8.77 -0.47 12.78
N GLU A 17 7.49 -0.63 13.10
CA GLU A 17 6.87 -1.95 13.36
C GLU A 17 6.94 -2.87 12.12
N LEU A 18 6.64 -2.34 10.93
CA LEU A 18 6.73 -3.09 9.68
C LEU A 18 8.17 -3.53 9.37
N LEU A 19 9.14 -2.67 9.66
CA LEU A 19 10.56 -2.99 9.51
C LEU A 19 11.03 -4.04 10.52
N GLU A 20 10.54 -3.98 11.77
CA GLU A 20 10.84 -4.98 12.80
C GLU A 20 10.30 -6.36 12.41
N ILE A 21 9.10 -6.43 11.83
CA ILE A 21 8.53 -7.68 11.28
C ILE A 21 9.44 -8.24 10.19
N LEU A 22 9.82 -7.44 9.19
CA LEU A 22 10.72 -7.92 8.13
C LEU A 22 12.10 -8.33 8.65
N CYS A 23 12.64 -7.62 9.64
CA CYS A 23 13.91 -8.01 10.28
C CYS A 23 13.79 -9.36 10.99
N ALA A 24 12.66 -9.62 11.66
CA ALA A 24 12.40 -10.89 12.32
C ALA A 24 12.30 -12.04 11.29
N GLU A 25 11.59 -11.83 10.19
CA GLU A 25 11.48 -12.80 9.08
C GLU A 25 12.85 -13.14 8.47
N ILE A 26 13.69 -12.13 8.20
CA ILE A 26 15.06 -12.38 7.68
C ILE A 26 15.94 -13.09 8.73
N THR A 27 15.75 -12.80 10.01
CA THR A 27 16.48 -13.51 11.08
C THR A 27 16.09 -15.00 11.11
N GLN A 28 14.80 -15.30 10.95
CA GLN A 28 14.34 -16.68 10.83
C GLN A 28 14.91 -17.37 9.58
N ILE A 29 15.05 -16.65 8.47
CA ILE A 29 15.72 -17.16 7.27
C ILE A 29 17.17 -17.55 7.59
N ILE A 30 17.93 -16.72 8.31
CA ILE A 30 19.33 -17.02 8.67
C ILE A 30 19.41 -18.35 9.44
N GLU A 31 18.50 -18.59 10.37
CA GLU A 31 18.46 -19.83 11.16
C GLU A 31 18.18 -21.07 10.30
N VAL A 32 17.22 -20.99 9.38
CA VAL A 32 16.83 -22.11 8.51
C VAL A 32 17.85 -22.36 7.39
N THR A 33 18.52 -21.31 6.91
CA THR A 33 19.47 -21.37 5.79
C THR A 33 20.59 -22.37 6.05
N HIS A 34 21.08 -22.47 7.30
CA HIS A 34 22.16 -23.39 7.64
C HIS A 34 21.78 -24.86 7.42
N GLU A 35 20.56 -25.26 7.80
CA GLU A 35 20.06 -26.63 7.59
C GLU A 35 19.83 -26.93 6.11
N THR A 36 19.19 -26.01 5.39
CA THR A 36 18.99 -26.11 3.94
C THR A 36 20.31 -26.27 3.20
N LEU A 37 21.32 -25.46 3.54
CA LEU A 37 22.64 -25.52 2.91
C LEU A 37 23.41 -26.79 3.27
N ALA A 38 23.22 -27.34 4.46
CA ALA A 38 23.81 -28.62 4.83
C ALA A 38 23.29 -29.74 3.90
N VAL A 39 21.99 -29.80 3.66
CA VAL A 39 21.37 -30.76 2.73
C VAL A 39 21.81 -30.51 1.29
N ALA A 40 21.76 -29.25 0.83
CA ALA A 40 22.12 -28.88 -0.54
C ALA A 40 23.61 -29.08 -0.89
N SER A 41 24.49 -29.11 0.11
CA SER A 41 25.94 -29.32 -0.07
C SER A 41 26.39 -30.77 0.19
N ALA A 42 25.51 -31.62 0.73
CA ALA A 42 25.84 -32.96 1.15
C ALA A 42 26.02 -33.90 -0.06
N ALA A 43 27.18 -34.54 -0.16
CA ALA A 43 27.53 -35.43 -1.28
C ALA A 43 26.68 -36.70 -1.34
N ASP A 44 26.08 -37.10 -0.22
CA ASP A 44 25.21 -38.26 -0.05
C ASP A 44 23.71 -37.94 -0.23
N SER A 45 23.33 -36.67 -0.33
CA SER A 45 21.95 -36.27 -0.64
C SER A 45 21.59 -36.55 -2.10
N THR A 46 20.35 -36.93 -2.39
CA THR A 46 19.90 -37.14 -3.78
C THR A 46 19.64 -35.81 -4.48
N PHE A 47 19.54 -35.84 -5.80
CA PHE A 47 19.16 -34.65 -6.57
C PHE A 47 17.81 -34.09 -6.10
N GLU A 48 16.80 -34.95 -5.93
CA GLU A 48 15.46 -34.57 -5.50
C GLU A 48 15.48 -33.86 -4.13
N THR A 49 16.20 -34.42 -3.15
CA THR A 49 16.29 -33.82 -1.81
C THR A 49 16.97 -32.45 -1.83
N ARG A 50 18.03 -32.29 -2.63
CA ARG A 50 18.72 -30.98 -2.78
C ARG A 50 17.82 -29.97 -3.51
N SER A 51 17.15 -30.42 -4.57
CA SER A 51 16.26 -29.61 -5.40
C SER A 51 15.06 -29.12 -4.59
N GLU A 52 14.47 -29.98 -3.77
CA GLU A 52 13.38 -29.67 -2.85
C GLU A 52 13.83 -28.66 -1.79
N ALA A 53 14.98 -28.87 -1.14
CA ALA A 53 15.50 -27.96 -0.13
C ALA A 53 15.72 -26.53 -0.67
N LEU A 54 16.30 -26.40 -1.87
CA LEU A 54 16.53 -25.11 -2.51
C LEU A 54 15.24 -24.46 -3.03
N SER A 55 14.33 -25.25 -3.59
CA SER A 55 13.02 -24.76 -4.06
C SER A 55 12.16 -24.27 -2.89
N SER A 56 12.11 -25.03 -1.79
CA SER A 56 11.44 -24.58 -0.57
C SER A 56 12.03 -23.27 -0.09
N TYR A 57 13.36 -23.13 -0.05
CA TYR A 57 13.97 -21.86 0.33
C TYR A 57 13.57 -20.71 -0.61
N ALA A 58 13.54 -20.95 -1.92
CA ALA A 58 13.07 -19.97 -2.89
C ALA A 58 11.62 -19.51 -2.59
N GLU A 59 10.68 -20.42 -2.29
CA GLU A 59 9.30 -20.07 -1.92
C GLU A 59 9.20 -19.17 -0.67
N TYR A 60 10.11 -19.31 0.30
CA TYR A 60 10.19 -18.37 1.41
C TYR A 60 10.64 -16.97 0.94
N LEU A 61 11.57 -16.87 -0.01
CA LEU A 61 12.03 -15.58 -0.54
C LEU A 61 10.98 -14.88 -1.40
N GLU A 62 10.18 -15.63 -2.14
CA GLU A 62 9.05 -15.09 -2.88
C GLU A 62 8.09 -14.38 -1.92
N ARG A 63 7.67 -15.06 -0.84
CA ARG A 63 6.80 -14.48 0.20
C ARG A 63 7.42 -13.27 0.90
N LEU A 64 8.71 -13.31 1.22
CA LEU A 64 9.41 -12.15 1.78
C LEU A 64 9.45 -10.97 0.78
N GLY A 65 9.64 -11.27 -0.51
CA GLY A 65 9.60 -10.29 -1.58
C GLY A 65 8.22 -9.64 -1.70
N GLU A 66 7.15 -10.42 -1.64
CA GLU A 66 5.76 -9.94 -1.62
C GLU A 66 5.47 -9.06 -0.40
N ALA A 67 5.91 -9.48 0.78
CA ALA A 67 5.79 -8.69 2.02
C ALA A 67 6.59 -7.38 1.94
N SER A 68 7.74 -7.38 1.28
CA SER A 68 8.51 -6.15 1.02
C SER A 68 7.78 -5.23 0.03
N ALA A 69 7.15 -5.81 -0.99
CA ALA A 69 6.39 -5.08 -2.00
C ALA A 69 5.13 -4.43 -1.42
N SER A 70 4.44 -5.08 -0.49
CA SER A 70 3.22 -4.56 0.14
C SER A 70 3.45 -3.28 0.94
N ILE A 71 4.69 -3.08 1.44
CA ILE A 71 5.12 -1.84 2.11
C ILE A 71 6.01 -0.96 1.22
N ASN A 72 6.07 -1.26 -0.08
CA ASN A 72 6.78 -0.50 -1.12
C ASN A 72 8.31 -0.41 -0.94
N LEU A 73 8.90 -1.43 -0.31
CA LEU A 73 10.34 -1.68 -0.32
C LEU A 73 10.76 -2.42 -1.60
N THR A 74 10.54 -1.77 -2.75
CA THR A 74 10.80 -2.36 -4.08
C THR A 74 12.26 -2.80 -4.26
N GLY A 75 13.22 -2.09 -3.68
CA GLY A 75 14.63 -2.50 -3.72
C GLY A 75 14.86 -3.85 -3.04
N LEU A 76 14.28 -4.07 -1.87
CA LEU A 76 14.40 -5.35 -1.17
C LEU A 76 13.64 -6.47 -1.91
N GLN A 77 12.45 -6.18 -2.43
CA GLN A 77 11.70 -7.11 -3.28
C GLN A 77 12.56 -7.59 -4.47
N GLN A 78 13.21 -6.67 -5.19
CA GLN A 78 14.06 -7.02 -6.33
C GLN A 78 15.29 -7.82 -5.91
N ALA A 79 15.91 -7.50 -4.77
CA ALA A 79 17.01 -8.30 -4.22
C ALA A 79 16.55 -9.74 -3.90
N CYS A 80 15.40 -9.91 -3.24
CA CYS A 80 14.80 -11.23 -2.97
C CYS A 80 14.52 -11.99 -4.27
N ALA A 81 13.95 -11.32 -5.29
CA ALA A 81 13.68 -11.94 -6.58
C ALA A 81 14.97 -12.43 -7.29
N CYS A 82 16.06 -11.66 -7.20
CA CYS A 82 17.34 -12.06 -7.76
C CYS A 82 17.89 -13.32 -7.09
N VAL A 83 17.83 -13.40 -5.75
CA VAL A 83 18.27 -14.60 -5.01
C VAL A 83 17.33 -15.78 -5.30
N HIS A 84 16.02 -15.56 -5.32
CA HIS A 84 15.02 -16.55 -5.68
C HIS A 84 15.32 -17.21 -7.04
N THR A 85 15.53 -16.42 -8.09
CA THR A 85 15.89 -16.94 -9.42
C THR A 85 17.17 -17.77 -9.37
N ASN A 86 18.18 -17.30 -8.65
CA ASN A 86 19.43 -18.04 -8.49
C ASN A 86 19.27 -19.35 -7.73
N LEU A 87 18.43 -19.40 -6.68
CA LEU A 87 18.13 -20.63 -5.95
C LEU A 87 17.44 -21.67 -6.84
N LEU A 88 16.50 -21.25 -7.69
CA LEU A 88 15.85 -22.14 -8.66
C LEU A 88 16.84 -22.69 -9.69
N GLU A 89 17.76 -21.85 -10.18
CA GLU A 89 18.84 -22.28 -11.08
C GLU A 89 19.82 -23.25 -10.41
N LEU A 90 20.08 -23.10 -9.11
CA LEU A 90 20.86 -24.07 -8.34
C LEU A 90 20.09 -25.37 -8.11
N ALA A 91 18.77 -25.30 -7.90
CA ALA A 91 17.92 -26.45 -7.62
C ALA A 91 17.85 -27.45 -8.79
N ILE A 92 18.08 -26.99 -10.02
CA ILE A 92 18.08 -27.83 -11.22
C ILE A 92 19.48 -28.35 -11.61
N GLN A 93 20.53 -27.94 -10.90
CA GLN A 93 21.90 -28.39 -11.18
C GLN A 93 22.14 -29.82 -10.68
N ASP A 94 22.82 -30.61 -11.50
CA ASP A 94 23.19 -31.98 -11.15
C ASP A 94 24.47 -31.97 -10.31
N GLY A 95 24.30 -31.83 -8.99
CA GLY A 95 25.39 -31.95 -8.02
C GLY A 95 25.12 -31.22 -6.70
N PRO A 96 25.99 -31.40 -5.71
CA PRO A 96 25.98 -30.58 -4.50
C PRO A 96 26.44 -29.15 -4.82
N LEU A 97 26.01 -28.19 -3.98
CA LEU A 97 26.50 -26.81 -4.07
C LEU A 97 28.02 -26.75 -3.92
N ARG A 98 28.67 -25.91 -4.74
CA ARG A 98 30.08 -25.55 -4.55
C ARG A 98 30.23 -24.66 -3.31
N SER A 99 31.41 -24.64 -2.71
CA SER A 99 31.69 -23.80 -1.53
C SER A 99 31.35 -22.33 -1.77
N GLU A 100 31.73 -21.79 -2.93
CA GLU A 100 31.45 -20.39 -3.29
C GLU A 100 29.94 -20.10 -3.40
N GLN A 101 29.16 -21.04 -3.94
CA GLN A 101 27.70 -20.91 -4.05
C GLN A 101 27.04 -21.01 -2.68
N ARG A 102 27.52 -21.91 -1.82
CA ARG A 102 27.07 -22.03 -0.44
C ARG A 102 27.33 -20.73 0.33
N ASP A 103 28.55 -20.21 0.27
CA ASP A 103 28.94 -18.98 0.95
C ASP A 103 28.09 -17.79 0.46
N ALA A 104 27.78 -17.73 -0.84
CA ALA A 104 26.92 -16.71 -1.41
C ALA A 104 25.49 -16.75 -0.85
N VAL A 105 24.91 -17.94 -0.78
CA VAL A 105 23.56 -18.17 -0.24
C VAL A 105 23.52 -17.95 1.28
N GLU A 106 24.59 -18.26 1.99
CA GLU A 106 24.71 -18.05 3.44
C GLU A 106 24.87 -16.56 3.82
N THR A 107 25.52 -15.77 2.95
CA THR A 107 25.90 -14.38 3.25
C THR A 107 24.80 -13.36 2.97
N TRP A 108 24.00 -13.54 1.91
CA TRP A 108 23.03 -12.53 1.47
C TRP A 108 21.97 -12.14 2.54
N PRO A 109 21.44 -13.03 3.42
CA PRO A 109 20.42 -12.64 4.38
C PRO A 109 20.96 -11.65 5.41
N ALA A 110 22.23 -11.81 5.82
CA ALA A 110 22.89 -10.88 6.74
C ALA A 110 23.07 -9.48 6.10
N LEU A 111 23.33 -9.41 4.79
CA LEU A 111 23.40 -8.16 4.05
C LEU A 111 22.03 -7.50 3.94
N ALA A 112 20.97 -8.27 3.68
CA ALA A 112 19.60 -7.77 3.63
C ALA A 112 19.12 -7.28 5.01
N LEU A 113 19.45 -7.99 6.09
CA LEU A 113 19.20 -7.55 7.46
C LEU A 113 19.97 -6.27 7.79
N GLY A 114 21.24 -6.20 7.37
CA GLY A 114 22.04 -4.98 7.45
C GLY A 114 21.32 -3.81 6.77
N TYR A 115 20.91 -3.96 5.52
CA TYR A 115 20.14 -2.94 4.82
C TYR A 115 18.89 -2.48 5.61
N LEU A 116 18.05 -3.40 6.09
CA LEU A 116 16.85 -3.05 6.86
C LEU A 116 17.16 -2.29 8.16
N GLN A 117 18.24 -2.66 8.85
CA GLN A 117 18.66 -2.01 10.10
C GLN A 117 19.23 -0.59 9.91
N ALA A 118 19.60 -0.20 8.68
CA ALA A 118 19.99 1.18 8.37
C ALA A 118 19.63 1.50 6.91
N LEU A 119 18.33 1.74 6.70
CA LEU A 119 17.77 2.11 5.41
C LEU A 119 18.45 3.35 4.82
N GLY A 120 18.69 3.33 3.51
CA GLY A 120 19.35 4.43 2.79
C GLY A 120 20.86 4.56 3.07
N ASP A 121 21.45 3.75 3.95
CA ASP A 121 22.90 3.72 4.12
C ASP A 121 23.57 3.18 2.85
N ARG A 122 24.35 4.04 2.20
CA ARG A 122 24.99 3.72 0.92
C ARG A 122 25.89 2.50 0.99
N SER A 123 26.65 2.35 2.07
CA SER A 123 27.58 1.22 2.20
C SER A 123 26.84 -0.10 2.27
N ARG A 124 25.70 -0.14 2.97
CA ARG A 124 24.87 -1.36 3.10
C ARG A 124 24.14 -1.68 1.80
N CYS A 125 23.61 -0.68 1.11
CA CYS A 125 22.98 -0.84 -0.20
C CYS A 125 23.98 -1.40 -1.22
N GLU A 126 25.16 -0.78 -1.34
CA GLU A 126 26.21 -1.23 -2.25
C GLU A 126 26.76 -2.62 -1.89
N ALA A 127 26.83 -2.97 -0.61
CA ALA A 127 27.26 -4.30 -0.19
C ALA A 127 26.30 -5.39 -0.65
N LEU A 128 24.98 -5.19 -0.45
CA LEU A 128 23.95 -6.11 -0.93
C LEU A 128 23.97 -6.23 -2.45
N THR A 129 23.99 -5.12 -3.18
CA THR A 129 24.01 -5.15 -4.64
C THR A 129 25.27 -5.81 -5.18
N ARG A 130 26.46 -5.47 -4.65
CA ARG A 130 27.74 -6.08 -5.07
C ARG A 130 27.74 -7.59 -4.88
N HIS A 131 27.15 -8.06 -3.77
CA HIS A 131 26.99 -9.48 -3.50
C HIS A 131 26.14 -10.19 -4.55
N LEU A 132 25.07 -9.56 -5.04
CA LEU A 132 24.22 -10.12 -6.10
C LEU A 132 24.87 -10.08 -7.49
N GLN A 133 25.90 -9.24 -7.68
CA GLN A 133 26.69 -9.20 -8.93
C GLN A 133 27.84 -10.22 -8.95
N ASP A 134 28.10 -10.90 -7.84
CA ASP A 134 29.22 -11.85 -7.77
C ASP A 134 28.98 -13.04 -8.71
N THR A 135 30.02 -13.43 -9.43
CA THR A 135 30.04 -14.54 -10.38
C THR A 135 29.86 -15.92 -9.74
N CYS A 136 29.83 -16.01 -8.40
CA CYS A 136 29.42 -17.22 -7.69
C CYS A 136 27.96 -17.61 -7.95
N TRP A 137 27.11 -16.63 -8.28
CA TRP A 137 25.71 -16.84 -8.65
C TRP A 137 25.57 -17.42 -10.07
N PRO A 138 24.66 -18.38 -10.32
CA PRO A 138 24.38 -18.86 -11.68
C PRO A 138 23.94 -17.77 -12.66
N GLN A 139 23.15 -16.81 -12.16
CA GLN A 139 22.61 -15.66 -12.88
C GLN A 139 22.98 -14.39 -12.10
N PRO A 140 24.24 -13.94 -12.17
CA PRO A 140 24.68 -12.76 -11.46
C PRO A 140 23.97 -11.52 -12.00
N LEU A 141 23.69 -10.57 -11.12
CA LEU A 141 23.04 -9.32 -11.49
C LEU A 141 23.90 -8.51 -12.47
N THR A 142 23.29 -8.02 -13.55
CA THR A 142 24.03 -7.24 -14.54
C THR A 142 24.46 -5.89 -13.98
N VAL A 143 25.46 -5.24 -14.58
CA VAL A 143 25.91 -3.89 -14.15
C VAL A 143 24.78 -2.86 -14.27
N ALA A 144 23.95 -2.98 -15.31
CA ALA A 144 22.82 -2.08 -15.51
C ALA A 144 21.76 -2.27 -14.41
N ASP A 145 21.35 -3.51 -14.16
CA ASP A 145 20.32 -3.83 -13.16
C ASP A 145 20.80 -3.56 -11.74
N ALA A 146 22.08 -3.76 -11.46
CA ALA A 146 22.69 -3.41 -10.18
C ALA A 146 22.64 -1.90 -9.90
N THR A 147 22.84 -1.07 -10.92
CA THR A 147 22.72 0.38 -10.77
C THR A 147 21.29 0.76 -10.39
N LEU A 148 20.30 0.21 -11.10
CA LEU A 148 18.88 0.42 -10.80
C LEU A 148 18.49 -0.07 -9.40
N LEU A 149 18.96 -1.25 -9.02
CA LEU A 149 18.72 -1.82 -7.69
C LEU A 149 19.33 -0.95 -6.59
N THR A 150 20.56 -0.46 -6.78
CA THR A 150 21.22 0.43 -5.82
C THR A 150 20.42 1.72 -5.62
N ASP A 151 19.91 2.32 -6.69
CA ASP A 151 19.09 3.53 -6.62
C ASP A 151 17.79 3.29 -5.84
N LEU A 152 17.14 2.13 -6.04
CA LEU A 152 15.94 1.74 -5.31
C LEU A 152 16.20 1.49 -3.82
N LEU A 153 17.35 0.88 -3.48
CA LEU A 153 17.76 0.64 -2.09
C LEU A 153 18.17 1.92 -1.37
N LEU A 154 18.79 2.87 -2.07
CA LEU A 154 19.22 4.16 -1.50
C LEU A 154 18.06 5.10 -1.17
N ALA A 155 16.95 4.98 -1.89
CA ALA A 155 15.77 5.82 -1.72
C ALA A 155 14.51 4.97 -1.46
N PRO A 156 14.44 4.25 -0.32
CA PRO A 156 13.30 3.41 -0.02
C PRO A 156 12.05 4.27 0.20
N LYS A 157 10.95 3.89 -0.43
CA LYS A 157 9.67 4.62 -0.38
C LYS A 157 8.67 3.84 0.45
N LEU A 158 8.90 3.68 1.75
CA LEU A 158 7.95 2.94 2.59
C LEU A 158 6.56 3.59 2.53
N VAL A 159 5.56 2.78 2.21
CA VAL A 159 4.16 3.19 2.32
C VAL A 159 3.75 2.93 3.77
N THR A 160 3.48 3.99 4.51
CA THR A 160 2.54 3.94 5.63
C THR A 160 1.13 4.14 5.06
N GLU A 161 0.09 3.51 5.61
CA GLU A 161 -1.32 3.71 5.20
C GLU A 161 -1.77 5.19 5.20
N GLU A 162 -0.97 6.11 5.75
CA GLU A 162 -1.20 7.56 5.76
C GLU A 162 -0.37 8.36 4.72
N ALA A 163 0.50 7.70 3.93
CA ALA A 163 1.44 8.34 3.00
C ALA A 163 1.05 8.24 1.51
N GLU A 164 -0.20 7.86 1.20
CA GLU A 164 -0.84 8.35 -0.02
C GLU A 164 -1.45 9.73 0.26
N VAL A 165 -0.57 10.72 0.45
CA VAL A 165 -0.95 12.06 -0.03
C VAL A 165 -0.80 12.00 -1.55
N GLU A 166 -1.70 11.27 -2.22
CA GLU A 166 -2.04 11.70 -3.57
C GLU A 166 -2.38 13.18 -3.44
N ALA A 167 -1.71 14.02 -4.22
CA ALA A 167 -1.94 15.45 -4.17
C ALA A 167 -3.42 15.69 -4.47
N ARG A 168 -4.24 15.87 -3.43
CA ARG A 168 -5.68 16.05 -3.60
C ARG A 168 -5.85 17.23 -4.56
N PRO A 169 -6.61 17.06 -5.64
CA PRO A 169 -6.79 18.12 -6.61
C PRO A 169 -7.31 19.37 -5.89
N GLN A 170 -6.57 20.47 -6.01
CA GLN A 170 -6.96 21.76 -5.40
C GLN A 170 -7.95 22.53 -6.27
N GLN A 171 -8.19 22.04 -7.49
CA GLN A 171 -9.09 22.64 -8.46
C GLN A 171 -9.98 21.55 -9.05
N ALA A 172 -11.29 21.74 -8.91
CA ALA A 172 -12.27 20.89 -9.57
C ALA A 172 -12.23 21.11 -11.08
N GLN A 173 -12.26 20.01 -11.82
CA GLN A 173 -12.43 19.97 -13.28
C GLN A 173 -13.92 19.91 -13.64
N PRO A 174 -14.30 20.26 -14.88
CA PRO A 174 -15.70 20.19 -15.31
C PRO A 174 -16.35 18.82 -15.13
N ASN A 175 -15.57 17.74 -15.27
CA ASN A 175 -16.08 16.37 -15.09
C ASN A 175 -16.41 16.05 -13.62
N ASP A 176 -15.71 16.67 -12.66
CA ASP A 176 -15.88 16.44 -11.22
C ASP A 176 -17.21 16.97 -10.69
N VAL A 177 -17.89 17.80 -11.48
CA VAL A 177 -19.21 18.38 -11.18
C VAL A 177 -20.25 18.03 -12.25
N SER A 178 -19.93 17.12 -13.17
CA SER A 178 -20.84 16.76 -14.26
C SER A 178 -21.99 15.90 -13.77
N LEU A 179 -23.21 16.32 -14.11
CA LEU A 179 -24.44 15.54 -13.90
C LEU A 179 -24.92 14.87 -15.19
N GLU A 180 -24.09 14.87 -16.24
CA GLU A 180 -24.42 14.21 -17.50
C GLU A 180 -24.53 12.69 -17.30
N LEU A 181 -25.64 12.12 -17.77
CA LEU A 181 -25.88 10.69 -17.71
C LEU A 181 -25.15 9.97 -18.86
N PRO A 182 -24.53 8.81 -18.60
CA PRO A 182 -23.99 7.96 -19.66
C PRO A 182 -25.06 7.59 -20.70
N ALA A 183 -24.67 7.51 -21.98
CA ALA A 183 -25.59 7.15 -23.05
C ALA A 183 -26.20 5.75 -22.90
N ASP A 184 -25.51 4.86 -22.21
CA ASP A 184 -25.86 3.47 -21.92
C ASP A 184 -26.30 3.26 -20.46
N VAL A 185 -26.74 4.32 -19.76
CA VAL A 185 -27.18 4.24 -18.37
C VAL A 185 -28.29 3.20 -18.18
N ASN A 186 -28.13 2.35 -17.16
CA ASN A 186 -29.17 1.42 -16.76
C ASN A 186 -30.31 2.16 -16.05
N GLN A 187 -31.49 2.17 -16.67
CA GLN A 187 -32.66 2.91 -16.20
C GLN A 187 -33.14 2.45 -14.81
N ASP A 188 -33.08 1.14 -14.51
CA ASP A 188 -33.52 0.64 -13.19
C ASP A 188 -32.61 1.15 -12.06
N LEU A 189 -31.30 1.28 -12.34
CA LEU A 189 -30.34 1.82 -11.38
C LEU A 189 -30.48 3.34 -11.24
N LEU A 190 -30.75 4.03 -12.35
CA LEU A 190 -31.04 5.46 -12.36
C LEU A 190 -32.30 5.77 -11.55
N ASP A 191 -33.41 5.07 -11.79
CA ASP A 191 -34.66 5.26 -11.07
C ASP A 191 -34.47 5.03 -9.56
N GLY A 192 -33.71 3.98 -9.20
CA GLY A 192 -33.34 3.71 -7.80
C GLY A 192 -32.54 4.85 -7.17
N LEU A 193 -31.56 5.40 -7.90
CA LEU A 193 -30.81 6.58 -7.44
C LEU A 193 -31.72 7.79 -7.27
N LEU A 194 -32.54 8.12 -8.27
CA LEU A 194 -33.42 9.30 -8.26
C LEU A 194 -34.47 9.24 -7.15
N GLN A 195 -34.93 8.05 -6.78
CA GLN A 195 -35.86 7.87 -5.67
C GLN A 195 -35.21 8.12 -4.30
N GLU A 196 -33.97 7.69 -4.12
CA GLU A 196 -33.28 7.70 -2.82
C GLU A 196 -32.48 8.99 -2.58
N LEU A 197 -31.93 9.57 -3.64
CA LEU A 197 -31.02 10.72 -3.59
C LEU A 197 -31.59 11.93 -2.80
N PRO A 198 -32.87 12.33 -2.94
CA PRO A 198 -33.41 13.46 -2.17
C PRO A 198 -33.45 13.21 -0.67
N HIS A 199 -33.81 11.98 -0.27
CA HIS A 199 -33.90 11.60 1.14
C HIS A 199 -32.50 11.57 1.77
N GLN A 200 -31.54 10.96 1.08
CA GLN A 200 -30.15 10.90 1.52
C GLN A 200 -29.51 12.30 1.57
N ALA A 201 -29.76 13.16 0.58
CA ALA A 201 -29.26 14.54 0.59
C ALA A 201 -29.81 15.35 1.77
N ALA A 202 -31.12 15.25 2.05
CA ALA A 202 -31.75 15.91 3.17
C ALA A 202 -31.23 15.38 4.53
N ASP A 203 -31.10 14.07 4.69
CA ASP A 203 -30.57 13.46 5.92
C ASP A 203 -29.09 13.84 6.14
N PHE A 204 -28.30 13.90 5.06
CA PHE A 204 -26.92 14.36 5.10
C PHE A 204 -26.86 15.82 5.55
N SER A 205 -27.62 16.70 4.90
CA SER A 205 -27.71 18.13 5.22
C SER A 205 -28.11 18.35 6.69
N ALA A 206 -29.12 17.64 7.18
CA ALA A 206 -29.53 17.72 8.58
C ALA A 206 -28.42 17.30 9.56
N ALA A 207 -27.63 16.27 9.23
CA ALA A 207 -26.49 15.86 10.06
C ALA A 207 -25.38 16.93 10.08
N ILE A 208 -25.04 17.48 8.92
CA ILE A 208 -24.03 18.55 8.81
C ILE A 208 -24.50 19.83 9.53
N GLN A 209 -25.78 20.20 9.44
CA GLN A 209 -26.35 21.35 10.16
C GLN A 209 -26.22 21.22 11.67
N ARG A 210 -26.47 20.03 12.24
CA ARG A 210 -26.25 19.79 13.68
C ARG A 210 -24.79 19.97 14.06
N LEU A 211 -23.87 19.45 13.25
CA LEU A 211 -22.43 19.61 13.46
C LEU A 211 -22.01 21.09 13.40
N ALA A 212 -22.53 21.86 12.44
CA ALA A 212 -22.20 23.28 12.27
C ALA A 212 -22.81 24.19 13.34
N ALA A 213 -24.01 23.85 13.84
CA ALA A 213 -24.67 24.57 14.93
C ALA A 213 -23.95 24.38 16.28
N GLY A 214 -23.05 23.40 16.39
CA GLY A 214 -22.35 23.06 17.63
C GLY A 214 -23.11 22.12 18.55
N ASP A 215 -24.28 21.62 18.13
CA ASP A 215 -25.10 20.65 18.86
C ASP A 215 -24.79 19.19 18.46
N GLY A 216 -23.98 18.99 17.41
CA GLY A 216 -23.64 17.69 16.85
C GLY A 216 -22.63 16.89 17.68
N GLN A 217 -22.68 15.57 17.52
CA GLN A 217 -21.81 14.60 18.19
C GLN A 217 -21.07 13.74 17.17
N LEU A 218 -20.12 12.91 17.64
CA LEU A 218 -19.37 12.01 16.75
C LEU A 218 -20.30 11.02 16.03
N ALA A 219 -21.45 10.69 16.63
CA ALA A 219 -22.49 9.90 15.99
C ALA A 219 -23.05 10.58 14.72
N ASP A 220 -23.18 11.92 14.69
CA ASP A 220 -23.63 12.65 13.51
C ASP A 220 -22.57 12.63 12.39
N VAL A 221 -21.27 12.65 12.75
CA VAL A 221 -20.17 12.46 11.78
C VAL A 221 -20.28 11.08 11.13
N GLU A 222 -20.51 10.02 11.91
CA GLU A 222 -20.69 8.67 11.37
C GLU A 222 -21.93 8.51 10.49
N VAL A 223 -23.04 9.15 10.88
CA VAL A 223 -24.27 9.19 10.05
C VAL A 223 -23.97 9.85 8.70
N ALA A 224 -23.39 11.05 8.71
CA ALA A 224 -23.05 11.78 7.49
C ALA A 224 -22.07 10.98 6.61
N ARG A 225 -21.02 10.37 7.22
CA ARG A 225 -20.03 9.56 6.49
C ARG A 225 -20.67 8.37 5.78
N ARG A 226 -21.59 7.67 6.46
CA ARG A 226 -22.28 6.52 5.87
C ARG A 226 -23.17 6.95 4.70
N ILE A 227 -23.88 8.06 4.83
CA ILE A 227 -24.72 8.60 3.75
C ILE A 227 -23.84 8.97 2.55
N ALA A 228 -22.74 9.69 2.77
CA ALA A 228 -21.78 10.02 1.71
C ALA A 228 -21.22 8.77 1.01
N HIS A 229 -20.87 7.72 1.78
CA HIS A 229 -20.43 6.43 1.22
C HIS A 229 -21.49 5.79 0.31
N THR A 230 -22.75 5.75 0.77
CA THR A 230 -23.87 5.20 0.00
C THR A 230 -24.10 5.98 -1.29
N LEU A 231 -24.10 7.32 -1.22
CA LEU A 231 -24.28 8.17 -2.39
C LEU A 231 -23.12 8.10 -3.37
N LYS A 232 -21.87 7.99 -2.88
CA LYS A 232 -20.69 7.73 -3.71
C LYS A 232 -20.86 6.44 -4.51
N GLY A 233 -21.25 5.36 -3.83
CA GLY A 233 -21.49 4.06 -4.46
C GLY A 233 -22.58 4.13 -5.53
N ALA A 234 -23.71 4.75 -5.20
CA ALA A 234 -24.83 4.90 -6.13
C ALA A 234 -24.46 5.78 -7.34
N GLY A 235 -23.79 6.90 -7.13
CA GLY A 235 -23.29 7.78 -8.19
C GLY A 235 -22.33 7.07 -9.14
N ASN A 236 -21.36 6.31 -8.61
CA ASN A 236 -20.44 5.50 -9.43
C ASN A 236 -21.15 4.40 -10.20
N THR A 237 -22.15 3.76 -9.59
CA THR A 237 -22.90 2.65 -10.20
C THR A 237 -23.76 3.13 -11.37
N VAL A 238 -24.37 4.31 -11.24
CA VAL A 238 -25.18 4.93 -12.31
C VAL A 238 -24.31 5.69 -13.33
N GLY A 239 -23.13 6.15 -12.91
CA GLY A 239 -22.19 6.92 -13.74
C GLY A 239 -22.37 8.44 -13.63
N VAL A 240 -23.01 8.94 -12.57
CA VAL A 240 -23.14 10.38 -12.30
C VAL A 240 -21.89 10.90 -11.59
N SER A 241 -20.89 11.33 -12.38
CA SER A 241 -19.55 11.68 -11.90
C SER A 241 -19.57 12.79 -10.83
N GLY A 242 -20.43 13.80 -10.97
CA GLY A 242 -20.54 14.92 -10.04
C GLY A 242 -20.96 14.50 -8.63
N ILE A 243 -22.00 13.67 -8.53
CA ILE A 243 -22.47 13.12 -7.25
C ILE A 243 -21.39 12.25 -6.63
N ALA A 244 -20.79 11.34 -7.41
CA ALA A 244 -19.77 10.41 -6.94
C ALA A 244 -18.54 11.15 -6.39
N THR A 245 -18.07 12.17 -7.11
CA THR A 245 -16.85 12.92 -6.75
C THR A 245 -17.06 13.79 -5.53
N LEU A 246 -18.16 14.54 -5.47
CA LEU A 246 -18.48 15.40 -4.32
C LEU A 246 -18.63 14.57 -3.04
N THR A 247 -19.39 13.47 -3.10
CA THR A 247 -19.64 12.61 -1.94
C THR A 247 -18.42 11.83 -1.50
N HIS A 248 -17.53 11.46 -2.42
CA HIS A 248 -16.22 10.90 -2.08
C HIS A 248 -15.39 11.86 -1.23
N HIS A 249 -15.23 13.11 -1.64
CA HIS A 249 -14.46 14.08 -0.87
C HIS A 249 -15.07 14.39 0.50
N MET A 250 -16.40 14.43 0.60
CA MET A 250 -17.09 14.56 1.89
C MET A 250 -16.86 13.34 2.77
N GLU A 251 -16.95 12.12 2.23
CA GLU A 251 -16.69 10.88 2.96
C GLU A 251 -15.27 10.86 3.54
N ASP A 252 -14.26 11.23 2.76
CA ASP A 252 -12.87 11.24 3.21
C ASP A 252 -12.65 12.19 4.39
N ILE A 253 -13.24 13.39 4.32
CA ILE A 253 -13.18 14.38 5.40
C ILE A 253 -13.85 13.82 6.66
N LEU A 254 -15.06 13.27 6.51
CA LEU A 254 -15.83 12.72 7.63
C LEU A 254 -15.16 11.47 8.23
N GLN A 255 -14.52 10.65 7.41
CA GLN A 255 -13.73 9.49 7.85
C GLN A 255 -12.51 9.93 8.67
N ALA A 256 -11.81 10.98 8.22
CA ALA A 256 -10.67 11.53 8.96
C ALA A 256 -11.10 12.07 10.34
N LEU A 257 -12.22 12.80 10.40
CA LEU A 257 -12.80 13.30 11.65
C LEU A 257 -13.18 12.15 12.60
N SER A 258 -13.82 11.11 12.07
CA SER A 258 -14.19 9.91 12.82
C SER A 258 -12.99 9.16 13.38
N LYS A 259 -11.98 8.86 12.55
CA LYS A 259 -10.74 8.19 12.97
C LYS A 259 -10.02 8.94 14.10
N GLN A 260 -10.06 10.28 14.05
CA GLN A 260 -9.44 11.13 15.07
C GLN A 260 -10.33 11.36 16.29
N GLY A 261 -11.62 10.99 16.24
CA GLY A 261 -12.58 11.22 17.31
C GLY A 261 -12.86 12.70 17.57
N VAL A 262 -12.76 13.54 16.53
CA VAL A 262 -12.94 15.01 16.64
C VAL A 262 -14.11 15.49 15.80
N LEU A 263 -14.71 16.60 16.23
CA LEU A 263 -15.75 17.30 15.48
C LEU A 263 -15.12 18.31 14.50
N PRO A 264 -15.79 18.66 13.39
CA PRO A 264 -15.29 19.67 12.49
C PRO A 264 -15.18 21.02 13.22
N ASN A 265 -14.11 21.76 12.94
CA ASN A 265 -14.05 23.16 13.36
C ASN A 265 -15.02 24.00 12.51
N ARG A 266 -15.30 25.23 12.95
CA ARG A 266 -16.29 26.10 12.29
C ARG A 266 -16.03 26.31 10.78
N PRO A 267 -14.81 26.66 10.31
CA PRO A 267 -14.56 26.79 8.88
C PRO A 267 -14.82 25.51 8.07
N LEU A 268 -14.47 24.34 8.63
CA LEU A 268 -14.73 23.06 7.99
C LEU A 268 -16.22 22.73 7.98
N ALA A 269 -16.93 23.01 9.07
CA ALA A 269 -18.37 22.81 9.15
C ALA A 269 -19.13 23.70 8.15
N ASP A 270 -18.73 24.98 8.00
CA ASP A 270 -19.27 25.88 6.98
C ASP A 270 -19.00 25.37 5.55
N THR A 271 -17.82 24.77 5.33
CA THR A 271 -17.47 24.17 4.03
C THR A 271 -18.32 22.92 3.74
N LEU A 272 -18.52 22.06 4.74
CA LEU A 272 -19.38 20.88 4.62
C LEU A 272 -20.85 21.26 4.40
N LEU A 273 -21.32 22.38 4.99
CA LEU A 273 -22.66 22.92 4.72
C LEU A 273 -22.80 23.31 3.25
N ASN A 274 -21.86 24.08 2.71
CA ASN A 274 -21.88 24.44 1.28
C ASN A 274 -21.86 23.20 0.37
N ALA A 275 -21.16 22.13 0.78
CA ALA A 275 -21.13 20.88 0.05
C ALA A 275 -22.46 20.12 0.12
N ALA A 276 -23.14 20.14 1.29
CA ALA A 276 -24.48 19.59 1.45
C ALA A 276 -25.51 20.35 0.58
N ASP A 277 -25.48 21.69 0.59
CA ASP A 277 -26.35 22.52 -0.25
C ASP A 277 -26.09 22.26 -1.75
N CYS A 278 -24.82 22.08 -2.13
CA CYS A 278 -24.43 21.70 -3.49
C CYS A 278 -24.99 20.33 -3.88
N LEU A 279 -24.92 19.34 -2.98
CA LEU A 279 -25.48 18.02 -3.20
C LEU A 279 -27.01 18.06 -3.36
N GLU A 280 -27.72 18.84 -2.54
CA GLU A 280 -29.16 19.07 -2.70
C GLU A 280 -29.48 19.70 -4.07
N THR A 281 -28.72 20.72 -4.47
CA THR A 281 -28.88 21.36 -5.78
C THR A 281 -28.64 20.38 -6.94
N MET A 282 -27.63 19.51 -6.83
CA MET A 282 -27.38 18.47 -7.83
C MET A 282 -28.52 17.43 -7.87
N SER A 283 -29.08 17.08 -6.72
CA SER A 283 -30.23 16.19 -6.62
C SER A 283 -31.45 16.77 -7.32
N GLU A 284 -31.75 18.06 -7.10
CA GLU A 284 -32.87 18.74 -7.77
C GLU A 284 -32.66 18.79 -9.29
N ALA A 285 -31.45 19.14 -9.74
CA ALA A 285 -31.13 19.22 -11.16
C ALA A 285 -31.30 17.89 -11.92
N LEU A 286 -31.05 16.75 -11.25
CA LEU A 286 -31.26 15.42 -11.84
C LEU A 286 -32.74 15.02 -11.92
N LEU A 287 -33.59 15.57 -11.06
CA LEU A 287 -35.02 15.27 -11.02
C LEU A 287 -35.85 16.12 -12.00
N GLY A 288 -35.35 17.28 -12.40
CA GLY A 288 -35.98 18.16 -13.40
C GLY A 288 -36.78 19.30 -12.80
#